data_AF-B0SNQ1-F1
#
_entry.id   AF-B0SNQ1-F1
#
_cell.length_a   1.000
_cell.length_b   1.000
_cell.length_c   1.000
_cell.angle_alpha   90.00
_cell.angle_beta   90.00
_cell.angle_gamma   90.00
#
_symmetry.space_group_name_H-M   'P 1'
#
loop_
_entity.id
_entity.type
_entity.pdbx_description
1 polymer ?
#
loop_
_entity_poly.entity_id
_entity_poly.type
_entity_poly.pdbx_seq_one_letter_code
_entity_poly.pdbx_strand_id
1 'polypeptide(L)'
;MDNKLEEIYFELGQRQFAIDQHAIVAITNLNADIIYANRKFCEISKYSRNELIGKNHRIINSGYHPADFFKNLYKTIKSSKTWHGEIRNKAKDGSFYWVATTIAPIKNARGEIEKYLSIRTDITEIKEADEKIKSLLKEKALILIEVHHRIKNNMNTIYSLLKIEANSQEDKAHKMTCPRLLDQILS
;
A
#
# COMPACT_ATOMS: atom_id res chain seq x y z
N MET A 1 41.08 -30.70 13.44
CA MET A 1 40.27 -29.56 13.91
C MET A 1 39.93 -28.62 12.76
N ASP A 2 40.81 -28.52 11.75
CA ASP A 2 40.63 -27.66 10.57
C ASP A 2 39.46 -28.04 9.66
N ASN A 3 39.19 -29.34 9.45
CA ASN A 3 38.12 -29.79 8.54
C ASN A 3 36.70 -29.32 8.95
N LYS A 4 36.42 -29.27 10.27
CA LYS A 4 35.10 -28.85 10.78
C LYS A 4 34.87 -27.34 10.65
N LEU A 5 35.95 -26.56 10.71
CA LEU A 5 35.88 -25.11 10.53
C LEU A 5 35.64 -24.76 9.06
N GLU A 6 36.30 -25.48 8.13
CA GLU A 6 36.08 -25.35 6.69
C GLU A 6 34.63 -25.71 6.30
N GLU A 7 34.09 -26.81 6.84
CA GLU A 7 32.68 -27.19 6.63
C GLU A 7 31.71 -26.08 7.07
N ILE A 8 31.92 -25.48 8.24
CA ILE A 8 31.07 -24.39 8.76
C ILE A 8 31.16 -23.16 7.85
N TYR A 9 32.36 -22.77 7.41
CA TYR A 9 32.52 -21.63 6.51
C TYR A 9 31.86 -21.88 5.15
N PHE A 10 31.95 -23.10 4.62
CA PHE A 10 31.31 -23.49 3.39
C PHE A 10 29.77 -23.41 3.50
N GLU A 11 29.21 -23.94 4.60
CA GLU A 11 27.76 -23.88 4.85
C GLU A 11 27.27 -22.44 5.00
N LEU A 12 27.99 -21.59 5.74
CA LEU A 12 27.68 -20.17 5.87
C LEU A 12 27.72 -19.45 4.53
N GLY A 13 28.69 -19.78 3.67
CA GLY A 13 28.78 -19.26 2.31
C GLY A 13 27.56 -19.61 1.47
N GLN A 14 27.08 -20.86 1.54
CA GLN A 14 25.88 -21.29 0.81
C GLN A 14 24.62 -20.58 1.30
N ARG A 15 24.44 -20.43 2.63
CA ARG A 15 23.32 -19.69 3.21
C ARG A 15 23.34 -18.23 2.78
N GLN A 16 24.50 -17.58 2.84
CA GLN A 16 24.67 -16.20 2.41
C GLN A 16 24.35 -16.04 0.91
N PHE A 17 24.82 -16.98 0.08
CA PHE A 17 24.52 -16.97 -1.35
C PHE A 17 23.01 -17.05 -1.62
N ALA A 18 22.29 -17.96 -0.95
CA ALA A 18 20.84 -18.08 -1.10
C ALA A 18 20.11 -16.79 -0.70
N ILE A 19 20.53 -16.15 0.39
CA ILE A 19 19.99 -14.84 0.82
C ILE A 19 20.27 -13.78 -0.24
N ASP A 20 21.49 -13.72 -0.78
CA ASP A 20 21.88 -12.71 -1.77
C ASP A 20 21.16 -12.85 -3.12
N GLN A 21 20.65 -14.05 -3.44
CA GLN A 21 19.81 -14.26 -4.61
C GLN A 21 18.36 -13.80 -4.42
N HIS A 22 17.84 -13.87 -3.18
CA HIS A 22 16.42 -13.62 -2.91
C HIS A 22 16.15 -12.20 -2.37
N ALA A 23 16.99 -11.74 -1.46
CA ALA A 23 16.77 -10.51 -0.71
C ALA A 23 17.78 -9.41 -1.07
N ILE A 24 17.34 -8.17 -0.92
CA ILE A 24 18.20 -6.99 -1.01
C ILE A 24 18.93 -6.86 0.33
N VAL A 25 20.26 -6.94 0.31
CA VAL A 25 21.10 -6.91 1.52
C VAL A 25 22.04 -5.72 1.49
N ALA A 26 22.11 -5.01 2.61
CA ALA A 26 23.15 -4.02 2.84
C ALA A 26 23.60 -4.00 4.30
N ILE A 27 24.87 -3.70 4.52
CA ILE A 27 25.44 -3.48 5.84
C ILE A 27 25.93 -2.04 5.90
N THR A 28 25.69 -1.38 7.03
CA THR A 28 26.19 -0.03 7.29
C THR A 28 27.01 0.04 8.56
N ASN A 29 27.91 1.03 8.64
CA ASN A 29 28.52 1.44 9.91
C ASN A 29 27.48 2.15 10.82
N LEU A 30 27.93 2.62 11.98
CA LEU A 30 27.07 3.33 12.96
C LEU A 30 26.55 4.68 12.47
N ASN A 31 27.20 5.30 11.49
CA ASN A 31 26.77 6.54 10.84
C ASN A 31 25.79 6.29 9.68
N ALA A 32 25.43 5.03 9.43
CA ALA A 32 24.63 4.58 8.30
C ALA A 32 25.32 4.70 6.93
N ASP A 33 26.66 4.75 6.90
CA ASP A 33 27.40 4.64 5.63
C ASP A 33 27.51 3.18 5.22
N ILE A 34 27.22 2.91 3.95
CA ILE A 34 27.14 1.57 3.39
C ILE A 34 28.54 0.98 3.30
N ILE A 35 28.79 -0.13 4.00
CA ILE A 35 30.04 -0.89 3.94
C ILE A 35 29.92 -2.15 3.08
N TYR A 36 28.70 -2.63 2.86
CA TYR A 36 28.39 -3.74 1.97
C TYR A 36 27.05 -3.53 1.29
N ALA A 37 26.97 -3.90 0.01
CA ALA A 37 25.75 -3.93 -0.78
C ALA A 37 25.79 -5.14 -1.70
N ASN A 38 24.78 -6.00 -1.66
CA ASN A 38 24.71 -7.15 -2.55
C ASN A 38 24.25 -6.75 -3.96
N ARG A 39 24.25 -7.72 -4.88
CA ARG A 39 23.88 -7.52 -6.29
C ARG A 39 22.44 -7.01 -6.42
N LYS A 40 21.49 -7.61 -5.69
CA LYS A 40 20.08 -7.18 -5.66
C LYS A 40 19.92 -5.71 -5.27
N PHE A 41 20.70 -5.22 -4.31
CA PHE A 41 20.66 -3.80 -3.95
C PHE A 41 21.13 -2.91 -5.10
N CYS A 42 22.20 -3.29 -5.81
CA CYS A 42 22.67 -2.54 -6.96
C CYS A 42 21.61 -2.52 -8.09
N GLU A 43 21.01 -3.68 -8.37
CA GLU A 43 19.99 -3.84 -9.41
C GLU A 43 18.76 -2.95 -9.16
N ILE A 44 18.14 -3.05 -7.97
CA ILE A 44 16.90 -2.30 -7.68
C ILE A 44 17.15 -0.80 -7.52
N SER A 45 18.28 -0.41 -6.92
CA SER A 45 18.60 1.00 -6.69
C SER A 45 19.18 1.69 -7.92
N LYS A 46 19.61 0.91 -8.92
CA LYS A 46 20.28 1.35 -10.15
C LYS A 46 21.59 2.11 -9.90
N TYR A 47 22.15 1.97 -8.71
CA TYR A 47 23.50 2.43 -8.39
C TYR A 47 24.48 1.26 -8.56
N SER A 48 25.66 1.55 -9.08
CA SER A 48 26.75 0.59 -9.01
C SER A 48 27.23 0.41 -7.56
N ARG A 49 27.85 -0.73 -7.26
CA ARG A 49 28.43 -0.98 -5.93
C ARG A 49 29.40 0.13 -5.53
N ASN A 50 30.25 0.61 -6.43
CA ASN A 50 31.23 1.66 -6.15
C ASN A 50 30.59 3.01 -5.78
N GLU A 51 29.40 3.29 -6.29
CA GLU A 51 28.65 4.49 -5.93
C GLU A 51 27.92 4.34 -4.59
N LEU A 52 27.61 3.11 -4.18
CA LEU A 52 26.95 2.82 -2.91
C LEU A 52 27.94 2.77 -1.74
N ILE A 53 29.07 2.09 -1.90
CA ILE A 53 30.03 1.90 -0.81
C ILE A 53 30.59 3.24 -0.34
N GLY A 54 30.62 3.44 0.98
CA GLY A 54 31.07 4.67 1.63
C GLY A 54 30.06 5.82 1.59
N LYS A 55 28.93 5.67 0.89
CA LYS A 55 27.85 6.66 0.93
C LYS A 55 26.88 6.37 2.05
N ASN A 56 26.31 7.44 2.59
CA ASN A 56 25.24 7.32 3.56
C ASN A 56 24.00 6.69 2.92
N HIS A 57 23.32 5.78 3.64
CA HIS A 57 22.14 5.06 3.15
C HIS A 57 21.00 5.98 2.70
N ARG A 58 21.03 7.26 3.12
CA ARG A 58 20.09 8.30 2.66
C ARG A 58 20.18 8.61 1.16
N ILE A 59 21.19 8.13 0.44
CA ILE A 59 21.32 8.31 -1.02
C ILE A 59 20.10 7.81 -1.81
N ILE A 60 19.41 6.78 -1.31
CA ILE A 60 18.19 6.22 -1.92
C ILE A 60 16.88 6.79 -1.31
N ASN A 61 16.96 7.81 -0.45
CA ASN A 61 15.79 8.34 0.22
C ASN A 61 14.86 9.02 -0.81
N SER A 62 13.57 8.65 -0.78
CA SER A 62 12.54 9.21 -1.65
C SER A 62 11.95 10.54 -1.17
N GLY A 63 12.13 10.89 0.11
CA GLY A 63 11.43 12.00 0.76
C GLY A 63 9.96 11.71 1.10
N TYR A 64 9.46 10.49 0.85
CA TYR A 64 8.07 10.11 1.10
C TYR A 64 7.71 10.03 2.59
N HIS A 65 8.63 9.52 3.40
CA HIS A 65 8.40 9.27 4.82
C HIS A 65 8.70 10.52 5.67
N PRO A 66 7.86 10.83 6.68
CA PRO A 66 8.09 11.97 7.56
C PRO A 66 9.38 11.79 8.38
N ALA A 67 9.96 12.88 8.87
CA ALA A 67 11.21 12.81 9.64
C ALA A 67 11.11 11.91 10.88
N ASP A 68 9.96 11.90 11.56
CA ASP A 68 9.74 11.10 12.76
C ASP A 68 9.74 9.59 12.50
N PHE A 69 9.40 9.16 11.28
CA PHE A 69 9.52 7.76 10.87
C PHE A 69 10.97 7.28 10.98
N PHE A 70 11.91 8.03 10.42
CA PHE A 70 13.33 7.69 10.50
C PHE A 70 13.90 7.89 11.91
N LYS A 71 13.41 8.87 12.69
CA LYS A 71 13.80 9.00 14.11
C LYS A 71 13.43 7.74 14.90
N ASN A 72 12.24 7.18 14.68
CA ASN A 72 11.82 5.93 15.33
C ASN A 72 12.70 4.75 14.91
N LEU A 73 13.01 4.63 13.63
CA LEU A 73 13.94 3.63 13.10
C LEU A 73 15.30 3.70 13.81
N TYR A 74 15.94 4.88 13.79
CA TYR A 74 17.27 5.04 14.40
C TYR A 74 17.24 4.84 15.92
N LYS A 75 16.19 5.29 16.60
CA LYS A 75 16.00 5.05 18.05
C LYS A 75 15.93 3.56 18.34
N THR A 76 15.19 2.80 17.54
CA THR A 76 15.00 1.35 17.71
C THR A 76 16.33 0.62 17.55
N ILE A 77 17.03 0.82 16.43
CA ILE A 77 18.28 0.08 16.16
C ILE A 77 19.42 0.49 17.09
N LYS A 78 19.47 1.75 17.54
CA LYS A 78 20.43 2.20 18.57
C LYS A 78 20.16 1.60 19.94
N SER A 79 18.90 1.28 20.25
CA SER A 79 18.53 0.57 21.48
C SER A 79 18.79 -0.95 21.43
N SER A 80 19.61 -1.41 20.47
CA SER A 80 19.91 -2.82 20.25
C SER A 80 18.68 -3.68 19.91
N LYS A 81 17.62 -3.08 19.36
CA LYS A 81 16.40 -3.78 18.92
C LYS A 81 16.35 -3.86 17.40
N THR A 82 15.77 -4.94 16.89
CA THR A 82 15.47 -5.06 15.46
C THR A 82 14.32 -4.15 15.08
N TRP A 83 14.48 -3.40 14.00
CA TRP A 83 13.42 -2.57 13.43
C TRP A 83 12.82 -3.24 12.19
N HIS A 84 11.50 -3.10 12.03
CA HIS A 84 10.74 -3.61 10.88
C HIS A 84 9.85 -2.50 10.32
N GLY A 85 9.74 -2.41 9.00
CA GLY A 85 8.82 -1.49 8.36
C GLY A 85 8.97 -1.43 6.85
N GLU A 86 8.05 -0.74 6.19
CA GLU A 86 8.05 -0.56 4.74
C GLU A 86 8.60 0.81 4.38
N ILE A 87 9.57 0.84 3.46
CA ILE A 87 10.25 2.07 3.05
C ILE A 87 10.08 2.27 1.54
N ARG A 88 9.69 3.49 1.15
CA ARG A 88 9.69 3.91 -0.26
C ARG A 88 11.02 4.57 -0.53
N ASN A 89 11.74 4.07 -1.52
CA ASN A 89 13.04 4.58 -1.93
C ASN A 89 12.96 5.12 -3.36
N LYS A 90 13.99 5.90 -3.73
CA LYS A 90 14.18 6.46 -5.06
C LYS A 90 15.49 5.92 -5.63
N ALA A 91 15.40 5.28 -6.79
CA ALA A 91 16.55 4.78 -7.53
C ALA A 91 17.33 5.94 -8.20
N LYS A 92 18.52 5.64 -8.71
CA LYS A 92 19.41 6.61 -9.36
C LYS A 92 18.75 7.36 -10.53
N ASP A 93 17.94 6.66 -11.31
CA ASP A 93 17.23 7.20 -12.47
C ASP A 93 15.93 7.96 -12.10
N GLY A 94 15.60 8.02 -10.81
CA GLY A 94 14.42 8.68 -10.29
C GLY A 94 13.18 7.79 -10.12
N SER A 95 13.21 6.52 -10.55
CA SER A 95 12.08 5.61 -10.31
C SER A 95 11.91 5.33 -8.82
N PHE A 96 10.66 5.18 -8.37
CA PHE A 96 10.36 4.80 -6.98
C PHE A 96 10.19 3.29 -6.85
N TYR A 97 10.55 2.76 -5.69
CA TYR A 97 10.34 1.36 -5.35
C TYR A 97 10.05 1.22 -3.85
N TRP A 98 9.34 0.17 -3.48
CA TRP A 98 8.96 -0.12 -2.10
C TRP A 98 9.66 -1.37 -1.60
N VAL A 99 10.15 -1.31 -0.36
CA VAL A 99 10.81 -2.45 0.29
C VAL A 99 10.24 -2.70 1.68
N ALA A 100 9.84 -3.94 1.94
CA ALA A 100 9.65 -4.44 3.30
C ALA A 100 11.04 -4.67 3.91
N THR A 101 11.33 -4.00 5.01
CA THR A 101 12.70 -3.85 5.54
C THR A 101 12.79 -4.36 6.97
N THR A 102 13.81 -5.18 7.22
CA THR A 102 14.26 -5.58 8.56
C THR A 102 15.67 -5.06 8.78
N ILE A 103 15.92 -4.35 9.89
CA ILE A 103 17.23 -3.82 10.25
C ILE A 103 17.62 -4.35 11.63
N ALA A 104 18.69 -5.13 11.68
CA ALA A 104 19.21 -5.73 12.89
C ALA A 104 20.57 -5.12 13.28
N PRO A 105 20.78 -4.73 14.55
CA PRO A 105 22.09 -4.36 15.06
C PRO A 105 22.96 -5.60 15.23
N ILE A 106 24.17 -5.56 14.70
CA ILE A 106 25.17 -6.62 14.86
C ILE A 106 26.19 -6.16 15.89
N LYS A 107 26.44 -7.01 16.89
CA LYS A 107 27.32 -6.73 18.02
C LYS A 107 28.71 -7.31 17.83
N ASN A 108 29.71 -6.64 18.39
CA ASN A 108 31.05 -7.18 18.55
C ASN A 108 31.13 -8.17 19.74
N ALA A 109 32.30 -8.77 19.97
CA ALA A 109 32.54 -9.69 21.08
C ALA A 109 32.36 -9.07 22.48
N ARG A 110 32.36 -7.73 22.59
CA ARG A 110 32.12 -6.98 23.84
C ARG A 110 30.64 -6.67 24.06
N GLY A 111 29.76 -7.05 23.13
CA GLY A 111 28.32 -6.79 23.19
C GLY A 111 27.90 -5.40 22.71
N GLU A 112 28.83 -4.60 22.19
CA GLU A 112 28.57 -3.26 21.65
C GLU A 112 28.14 -3.38 20.18
N ILE A 113 27.23 -2.50 19.74
CA ILE A 113 26.79 -2.47 18.33
C ILE A 113 27.97 -2.00 17.47
N GLU A 114 28.34 -2.80 16.47
CA GLU A 114 29.42 -2.51 15.53
C GLU A 114 28.87 -2.00 14.19
N LYS A 115 27.78 -2.61 13.72
CA LYS A 115 27.21 -2.38 12.39
C LYS A 115 25.72 -2.69 12.37
N TYR A 116 25.05 -2.26 11.32
CA TYR A 116 23.65 -2.59 11.07
C TYR A 116 23.53 -3.43 9.81
N LEU A 117 22.84 -4.57 9.91
CA LEU A 117 22.48 -5.42 8.78
C LEU A 117 21.04 -5.13 8.39
N SER A 118 20.81 -4.82 7.12
CA SER A 118 19.49 -4.64 6.54
C SER A 118 19.20 -5.74 5.52
N ILE A 119 18.04 -6.38 5.68
CA ILE A 119 17.48 -7.36 4.74
C ILE A 119 16.14 -6.81 4.28
N ARG A 120 15.93 -6.81 2.96
CA ARG A 120 14.82 -6.14 2.31
C ARG A 120 14.20 -7.03 1.24
N THR A 121 12.89 -7.03 1.17
CA THR A 121 12.11 -7.66 0.09
C THR A 121 11.46 -6.56 -0.73
N ASP A 122 11.60 -6.63 -2.05
CA ASP A 122 10.87 -5.76 -2.97
C ASP A 122 9.37 -6.08 -2.91
N ILE A 123 8.57 -5.05 -2.61
CA ILE A 123 7.11 -5.13 -2.54
C ILE A 123 6.45 -4.12 -3.49
N THR A 124 7.19 -3.60 -4.47
CA THR A 124 6.72 -2.56 -5.39
C THR A 124 5.50 -3.02 -6.16
N GLU A 125 5.55 -4.20 -6.78
CA GLU A 125 4.42 -4.77 -7.53
C GLU A 125 3.17 -4.95 -6.66
N ILE A 126 3.37 -5.35 -5.39
CA ILE A 126 2.28 -5.53 -4.42
C ILE A 126 1.61 -4.19 -4.13
N LYS A 127 2.40 -3.13 -3.94
CA LYS A 127 1.88 -1.77 -3.69
C LYS A 127 1.17 -1.20 -4.91
N GLU A 128 1.73 -1.37 -6.10
CA GLU A 128 1.12 -0.90 -7.35
C GLU A 128 -0.21 -1.61 -7.63
N ALA A 129 -0.28 -2.93 -7.39
CA ALA A 129 -1.52 -3.69 -7.51
C ALA A 129 -2.59 -3.21 -6.52
N ASP A 130 -2.22 -2.99 -5.25
CA ASP A 130 -3.12 -2.47 -4.21
C ASP A 130 -3.64 -1.06 -4.55
N GLU A 131 -2.78 -0.17 -5.02
CA GLU A 131 -3.18 1.18 -5.48
C GLU A 131 -4.15 1.10 -6.66
N LYS A 132 -3.88 0.22 -7.64
CA LYS A 132 -4.77 0.01 -8.78
C LYS A 132 -6.14 -0.51 -8.36
N ILE A 133 -6.19 -1.49 -7.46
CA ILE A 133 -7.44 -2.03 -6.92
C ILE A 133 -8.23 -0.92 -6.21
N LYS A 134 -7.57 -0.13 -5.34
CA LYS A 134 -8.21 0.99 -4.62
C LYS A 134 -8.79 2.04 -5.58
N SER A 135 -8.06 2.37 -6.65
CA SER A 135 -8.54 3.30 -7.67
C SER A 135 -9.82 2.79 -8.35
N LEU A 136 -9.81 1.52 -8.78
CA LEU A 136 -10.97 0.89 -9.43
C LEU A 136 -12.18 0.80 -8.49
N LEU A 137 -11.96 0.49 -7.21
CA LEU A 137 -13.05 0.47 -6.21
C LEU A 137 -13.65 1.86 -6.01
N LYS A 138 -12.82 2.91 -5.96
CA LYS A 138 -13.29 4.29 -5.83
C LYS A 138 -14.12 4.73 -7.04
N GLU A 139 -13.67 4.40 -8.25
CA GLU A 139 -14.41 4.68 -9.49
C GLU A 139 -15.77 3.97 -9.49
N LYS A 140 -15.80 2.66 -9.16
CA LYS A 140 -17.04 1.91 -9.06
C LYS A 140 -18.00 2.47 -8.01
N ALA A 141 -17.49 2.94 -6.87
CA ALA A 141 -18.32 3.56 -5.84
C ALA A 141 -19.01 4.84 -6.31
N LEU A 142 -18.32 5.68 -7.12
CA LEU A 142 -18.91 6.88 -7.70
C LEU A 142 -20.04 6.56 -8.68
N ILE A 143 -19.82 5.58 -9.57
CA ILE A 143 -20.85 5.12 -10.52
C ILE A 143 -22.07 4.58 -9.78
N LEU A 144 -21.86 3.83 -8.69
CA LEU A 144 -22.96 3.28 -7.89
C LEU A 144 -23.82 4.38 -7.26
N ILE A 145 -23.20 5.45 -6.74
CA ILE A 145 -23.92 6.61 -6.18
C ILE A 145 -24.77 7.28 -7.27
N GLU A 146 -24.21 7.48 -8.46
CA GLU A 146 -24.91 8.11 -9.57
C GLU A 146 -26.13 7.27 -10.03
N VAL A 147 -25.93 5.96 -10.21
CA VAL A 147 -26.99 5.04 -10.58
C VAL A 147 -28.09 5.02 -9.52
N HIS A 148 -27.72 4.98 -8.23
CA HIS A 148 -28.70 5.00 -7.14
C HIS A 148 -29.55 6.29 -7.15
N HIS A 149 -28.91 7.45 -7.34
CA HIS A 149 -29.62 8.72 -7.46
C HIS A 149 -30.60 8.73 -8.65
N ARG A 150 -30.17 8.24 -9.82
CA ARG A 150 -31.02 8.17 -11.02
C ARG A 150 -32.21 7.24 -10.80
N ILE A 151 -31.99 6.06 -10.22
CA ILE A 151 -33.07 5.12 -9.89
C ILE A 151 -34.05 5.76 -8.92
N LYS A 152 -33.58 6.40 -7.85
CA LYS A 152 -34.44 7.08 -6.87
C LYS A 152 -35.29 8.17 -7.53
N ASN A 153 -34.69 8.97 -8.40
CA ASN A 153 -35.41 10.02 -9.14
C ASN A 153 -36.50 9.42 -10.04
N ASN A 154 -36.16 8.41 -10.85
CA ASN A 154 -37.11 7.74 -11.73
C ASN A 154 -38.26 7.09 -10.94
N MET A 155 -37.95 6.44 -9.81
CA MET A 155 -38.96 5.83 -8.94
C MET A 155 -39.90 6.87 -8.34
N ASN A 156 -39.38 8.02 -7.90
CA ASN A 156 -40.19 9.12 -7.41
C ASN A 156 -41.13 9.67 -8.50
N THR A 157 -40.65 9.76 -9.75
CA THR A 157 -41.48 10.15 -10.90
C THR A 157 -42.59 9.15 -11.16
N ILE A 158 -42.29 7.85 -11.24
CA ILE A 158 -43.29 6.79 -11.44
C ILE A 158 -44.33 6.80 -10.32
N TYR A 159 -43.88 6.89 -9.07
CA TYR A 159 -44.78 6.96 -7.91
C TYR A 159 -45.72 8.17 -8.01
N SER A 160 -45.21 9.34 -8.40
CA SER A 160 -46.04 10.54 -8.59
C SER A 160 -47.11 10.34 -9.68
N LEU A 161 -46.76 9.71 -10.81
CA LEU A 161 -47.70 9.43 -11.91
C LEU A 161 -48.77 8.42 -11.48
N LEU A 162 -48.37 7.31 -10.84
CA LEU A 162 -49.31 6.31 -10.32
C LEU A 162 -50.30 6.92 -9.31
N LYS A 163 -49.81 7.81 -8.43
CA LYS A 163 -50.66 8.52 -7.48
C LYS A 163 -51.66 9.45 -8.17
N ILE A 164 -51.23 10.17 -9.21
CA ILE A 164 -52.13 11.02 -10.01
C ILE A 164 -53.19 10.17 -10.72
N GLU A 165 -52.80 9.04 -11.29
CA GLU A 165 -53.69 8.17 -12.05
C GLU A 165 -54.73 7.49 -11.16
N ALA A 166 -54.32 7.02 -9.97
CA ALA A 166 -55.23 6.50 -8.95
C ALA A 166 -56.28 7.54 -8.52
N ASN A 167 -55.85 8.77 -8.23
CA ASN A 167 -56.77 9.85 -7.87
C ASN A 167 -57.73 10.21 -9.02
N SER A 168 -57.26 10.16 -10.27
CA SER A 168 -58.11 10.43 -11.44
C SER A 168 -59.17 9.35 -11.69
N GLN A 169 -58.90 8.11 -11.27
CA GLN A 169 -59.85 6.99 -11.32
C GLN A 169 -60.93 7.12 -10.23
N GLU A 170 -60.54 7.54 -9.02
CA GLU A 170 -61.48 7.84 -7.93
C GLU A 170 -62.42 9.01 -8.29
N ASP A 171 -61.91 10.08 -8.88
CA ASP A 171 -62.73 11.22 -9.34
C ASP A 171 -63.72 10.83 -10.46
N LYS A 172 -63.30 9.97 -11.39
CA LYS A 172 -64.18 9.42 -12.42
C LYS A 172 -65.24 8.50 -11.82
N ALA A 173 -64.88 7.65 -10.87
CA ALA A 173 -65.82 6.81 -10.14
C ALA A 173 -66.83 7.68 -9.37
N HIS A 174 -66.37 8.68 -8.60
CA HIS A 174 -67.23 9.57 -7.82
C HIS A 174 -68.22 10.37 -8.69
N LYS A 175 -67.78 10.83 -9.87
CA LYS A 175 -68.67 11.47 -10.86
C LYS A 175 -69.66 10.50 -11.52
N MET A 176 -69.32 9.22 -11.61
CA MET A 176 -70.19 8.20 -12.20
C MET A 176 -71.19 7.60 -11.20
N THR A 177 -70.87 7.61 -9.89
CA THR A 177 -71.78 7.17 -8.81
C THR A 177 -72.71 8.27 -8.30
N CYS A 178 -72.56 9.52 -8.75
CA CYS A 178 -73.51 10.60 -8.44
C CYS A 178 -74.78 10.38 -9.27
N PRO A 179 -75.92 9.94 -8.67
CA PRO A 179 -77.15 9.81 -9.43
C PRO A 179 -77.56 11.22 -9.87
N ARG A 180 -77.92 11.39 -11.15
CA ARG A 180 -78.69 12.56 -11.61
C ARG A 180 -80.04 12.58 -10.88
N LEU A 181 -80.05 13.06 -9.65
CA LEU A 181 -81.24 13.52 -8.95
C LEU A 181 -81.37 15.00 -9.29
N LEU A 182 -82.06 15.34 -10.39
CA LEU A 182 -82.84 16.60 -10.49
C LEU A 182 -83.68 16.83 -11.77
N ASP A 183 -83.74 15.92 -12.76
CA ASP A 183 -84.52 16.18 -14.00
C ASP A 183 -85.68 15.20 -14.31
N GLN A 184 -86.27 14.50 -13.32
CA GLN A 184 -87.48 13.67 -13.56
C GLN A 184 -88.60 13.81 -12.49
N ILE A 185 -88.66 14.92 -11.73
CA ILE A 185 -89.81 15.20 -10.83
C ILE A 185 -90.73 16.32 -11.34
N LEU A 186 -90.51 16.88 -12.54
CA LEU A 186 -91.45 17.84 -13.14
C LEU A 186 -91.75 17.54 -14.62
N SER A 187 -92.57 16.51 -14.88
CA SER A 187 -93.65 16.55 -15.89
C SER A 187 -94.62 15.38 -15.69
#